data_AF-A0A6P0XFL5-F1
#
_entry.id   AF-A0A6P0XFL5-F1
#
_cell.length_a   1.000
_cell.length_b   1.000
_cell.length_c   1.000
_cell.angle_alpha   90.00
_cell.angle_beta   90.00
_cell.angle_gamma   90.00
#
_symmetry.space_group_name_H-M   'P 1'
#
loop_
_entity.id
_entity.type
_entity.pdbx_description
1 polymer ?
#
loop_
_entity_poly.entity_id
_entity_poly.type
_entity_poly.pdbx_seq_one_letter_code
_entity_poly.pdbx_strand_id
1 'polypeptide(L)'
;MLGKPRINSDIYSLGMIAIHALTGSAPNQFQSATTGEIIWRNEANVSSKLAKIIDKMVRYLSAKRYQSATEVLKDLDALNKKNPLLRL
;
A
#
# COMPACT_ATOMS: atom_id res chain seq x y z
N MET A 1 4.41 8.87 16.44
CA MET A 1 5.02 9.70 15.37
C MET A 1 4.79 11.17 15.72
N LEU A 2 5.83 11.91 16.12
CA LEU A 2 5.71 13.36 16.30
C LEU A 2 5.83 14.06 14.94
N GLY A 3 4.70 14.54 14.41
CA GLY A 3 4.51 15.82 13.72
C GLY A 3 5.42 16.25 12.54
N LYS A 4 6.23 15.38 11.94
CA LYS A 4 7.07 15.73 10.78
C LYS A 4 6.50 15.10 9.50
N PRO A 5 5.64 15.81 8.74
CA PRO A 5 5.18 15.30 7.45
C PRO A 5 6.37 15.01 6.56
N ARG A 6 6.38 13.81 5.97
CA ARG A 6 7.37 13.39 4.98
C ARG A 6 6.69 13.28 3.64
N ILE A 7 7.41 13.48 2.54
CA ILE A 7 6.89 13.35 1.17
C ILE A 7 6.20 11.98 0.96
N ASN A 8 6.71 10.91 1.60
CA ASN A 8 6.09 9.60 1.49
C ASN A 8 4.84 9.40 2.37
N SER A 9 4.37 10.40 3.13
CA SER A 9 3.10 10.35 3.85
C SER A 9 1.90 10.25 2.89
N ASP A 10 1.95 10.91 1.74
CA ASP A 10 0.92 10.74 0.70
C ASP A 10 0.89 9.31 0.14
N ILE A 11 2.05 8.65 0.04
CA ILE A 11 2.12 7.23 -0.36
C ILE A 11 1.40 6.34 0.67
N TYR A 12 1.56 6.64 1.96
CA TYR A 12 0.84 5.91 3.01
C TYR A 12 -0.66 6.13 2.89
N SER A 13 -1.10 7.39 2.78
CA SER A 13 -2.52 7.72 2.64
C SER A 13 -3.14 7.06 1.40
N LEU A 14 -2.44 7.06 0.26
CA LEU A 14 -2.89 6.38 -0.94
C LEU A 14 -2.95 4.85 -0.75
N GLY A 15 -1.99 4.27 -0.04
CA GLY A 15 -2.01 2.85 0.33
C GLY A 15 -3.23 2.51 1.19
N MET A 16 -3.57 3.36 2.17
CA MET A 16 -4.78 3.20 2.99
C MET A 16 -6.07 3.28 2.16
N ILE A 17 -6.13 4.20 1.21
CA ILE A 17 -7.27 4.31 0.28
C ILE A 17 -7.38 3.04 -0.57
N ALA A 18 -6.25 2.50 -1.05
CA ALA A 18 -6.26 1.25 -1.81
C ALA A 18 -6.77 0.06 -0.97
N ILE A 19 -6.36 -0.05 0.30
CA ILE A 19 -6.86 -1.08 1.22
C ILE A 19 -8.37 -0.90 1.44
N HIS A 20 -8.82 0.32 1.71
CA HIS A 20 -10.25 0.63 1.86
C HIS A 20 -11.04 0.21 0.61
N ALA A 21 -10.55 0.55 -0.58
CA ALA A 21 -11.20 0.18 -1.84
C ALA A 21 -11.25 -1.34 -2.08
N LEU A 22 -10.23 -2.09 -1.63
CA LEU A 22 -10.16 -3.55 -1.82
C LEU A 22 -11.01 -4.34 -0.80
N THR A 23 -11.21 -3.79 0.39
CA THR A 23 -11.88 -4.47 1.51
C THR A 23 -13.31 -3.99 1.74
N GLY A 24 -13.61 -2.74 1.35
CA GLY A 24 -14.83 -2.04 1.74
C GLY A 24 -14.83 -1.52 3.20
N SER A 25 -13.83 -1.90 4.00
CA SER A 25 -13.69 -1.52 5.41
C SER A 25 -13.05 -0.14 5.56
N ALA A 26 -13.55 0.69 6.46
CA ALA A 26 -12.98 2.03 6.70
C ALA A 26 -11.59 1.95 7.37
N PRO A 27 -10.68 2.90 7.12
CA PRO A 27 -9.32 2.88 7.68
C PRO A 27 -9.20 2.71 9.20
N ASN A 28 -10.18 3.19 9.95
CA ASN A 28 -10.24 3.10 11.41
C ASN A 28 -10.72 1.72 11.92
N GLN A 29 -11.20 0.84 11.04
CA GLN A 29 -11.68 -0.49 11.40
C GLN A 29 -10.57 -1.55 11.31
N PHE A 30 -9.45 -1.25 10.65
CA PHE A 30 -8.38 -2.21 10.51
C PHE A 30 -7.62 -2.44 11.82
N GLN A 31 -7.41 -3.71 12.14
CA GLN A 31 -6.54 -4.09 13.23
C GLN A 31 -5.08 -3.79 12.88
N SER A 32 -4.32 -3.34 13.87
CA SER A 32 -2.88 -3.20 13.76
C SER A 32 -2.18 -4.29 14.57
N ALA A 33 -1.14 -4.88 14.00
CA ALA A 33 -0.23 -5.73 14.75
C ALA A 33 0.51 -4.92 15.83
N THR A 34 1.19 -5.60 16.75
CA THR A 34 2.05 -4.97 17.77
C THR A 34 3.15 -4.09 17.16
N THR A 35 3.51 -4.33 15.90
CA THR A 35 4.47 -3.54 15.12
C THR A 35 3.91 -2.22 14.58
N GLY A 36 2.60 -1.99 14.68
CA GLY A 36 1.89 -0.88 14.05
C GLY A 36 1.54 -1.12 12.58
N GLU A 37 1.84 -2.30 12.05
CA GLU A 37 1.50 -2.68 10.67
C GLU A 37 0.04 -3.10 10.58
N ILE A 38 -0.62 -2.71 9.49
CA ILE A 38 -2.05 -2.97 9.30
C ILE A 38 -2.29 -4.39 8.81
N ILE A 39 -3.26 -5.06 9.42
CA ILE A 39 -3.71 -6.39 9.05
C ILE A 39 -4.96 -6.23 8.17
N TRP A 40 -4.83 -6.51 6.87
CA TRP A 40 -5.92 -6.34 5.91
C TRP A 40 -6.03 -7.44 4.85
N ARG A 41 -4.96 -8.24 4.65
CA ARG A 41 -4.88 -9.23 3.56
C ARG A 41 -5.95 -10.34 3.65
N ASN A 42 -6.48 -10.60 4.83
CA ASN A 42 -7.56 -11.56 5.08
C ASN A 42 -8.95 -11.02 4.70
N GLU A 43 -9.08 -9.71 4.45
CA GLU A 43 -10.34 -9.05 4.15
C GLU A 43 -10.50 -8.70 2.66
N ALA A 44 -9.51 -9.03 1.81
CA ALA A 44 -9.53 -8.71 0.38
C ALA A 44 -9.09 -9.88 -0.50
N ASN A 45 -9.81 -10.12 -1.59
CA ASN A 45 -9.34 -11.01 -2.65
C ASN A 45 -8.42 -10.24 -3.62
N VAL A 46 -7.12 -10.28 -3.36
CA VAL A 46 -6.11 -9.53 -4.11
C VAL A 46 -4.91 -10.41 -4.44
N SER A 47 -4.28 -10.18 -5.59
CA SER A 47 -3.07 -10.92 -5.96
C SER A 47 -1.94 -10.68 -4.95
N SER A 48 -1.16 -11.73 -4.66
CA SER A 48 -0.05 -11.64 -3.69
C SER A 48 0.97 -10.55 -4.07
N LYS A 49 1.13 -10.29 -5.37
CA LYS A 49 2.05 -9.27 -5.90
C LYS A 49 1.54 -7.85 -5.65
N LEU A 50 0.28 -7.56 -5.98
CA LEU A 50 -0.31 -6.24 -5.72
C LEU A 50 -0.37 -5.96 -4.22
N ALA A 51 -0.75 -6.96 -3.41
CA ALA A 51 -0.77 -6.82 -1.96
C ALA A 51 0.62 -6.49 -1.38
N LYS A 52 1.72 -7.02 -1.96
CA LYS A 52 3.09 -6.68 -1.52
C LYS A 52 3.44 -5.21 -1.78
N ILE A 53 2.97 -4.64 -2.89
CA ILE A 53 3.16 -3.22 -3.20
C ILE A 53 2.41 -2.38 -2.18
N ILE A 54 1.12 -2.69 -1.96
CA ILE A 54 0.27 -1.98 -1.00
C ILE A 54 0.84 -2.08 0.42
N ASP A 55 1.27 -3.26 0.88
CA ASP A 55 1.94 -3.42 2.19
C ASP A 55 3.17 -2.51 2.33
N LYS A 56 3.96 -2.37 1.26
CA LYS A 56 5.13 -1.48 1.28
C LYS A 56 4.72 -0.01 1.29
N MET A 57 3.60 0.36 0.66
CA MET A 57 3.05 1.73 0.74
C MET A 57 2.62 2.08 2.16
N VAL A 58 2.06 1.14 2.92
CA VAL A 58 1.49 1.37 4.26
C VAL A 58 2.40 0.97 5.43
N ARG A 59 3.72 0.78 5.22
CA ARG A 59 4.63 0.49 6.33
C ARG A 59 4.56 1.57 7.40
N TYR A 60 4.47 1.14 8.65
CA TYR A 60 4.39 2.03 9.81
C TYR A 60 5.62 2.93 9.85
N LEU A 61 6.82 2.35 9.79
CA LEU A 61 8.06 3.13 9.73
C LEU A 61 8.21 3.77 8.34
N SER A 62 8.21 5.10 8.29
CA SER A 62 8.33 5.86 7.02
C SER A 62 9.58 5.52 6.22
N ALA A 63 10.68 5.15 6.89
CA ALA A 63 11.92 4.74 6.24
C ALA A 63 11.81 3.38 5.53
N LYS A 64 10.82 2.56 5.87
CA LYS A 64 10.55 1.25 5.24
C LYS A 64 9.51 1.33 4.12
N ARG A 65 8.87 2.48 3.92
CA ARG A 65 7.97 2.74 2.80
C ARG A 65 8.76 2.97 1.51
N TYR A 66 8.05 3.05 0.39
CA TYR A 66 8.61 3.67 -0.81
C TYR A 66 9.06 5.11 -0.52
N GLN A 67 10.18 5.51 -1.10
CA GLN A 67 10.74 6.84 -0.89
C GLN A 67 10.24 7.85 -1.94
N SER A 68 9.64 7.37 -3.03
CA SER A 68 9.01 8.20 -4.06
C SER A 68 7.83 7.49 -4.72
N ALA A 69 6.91 8.26 -5.31
CA ALA A 69 5.83 7.72 -6.13
C ALA A 69 6.36 6.99 -7.37
N THR A 70 7.50 7.42 -7.92
CA THR A 70 8.17 6.76 -9.05
C THR A 70 8.54 5.32 -8.74
N GLU A 71 8.99 5.02 -7.51
CA GLU A 71 9.26 3.64 -7.11
C GLU A 71 7.99 2.78 -7.06
N VAL A 72 6.86 3.36 -6.60
CA VAL A 72 5.56 2.67 -6.60
C VAL A 72 5.13 2.37 -8.03
N LEU A 73 5.19 3.38 -8.92
CA LEU A 73 4.81 3.24 -10.32
C LEU A 73 5.64 2.18 -11.03
N LYS A 74 6.96 2.15 -10.80
CA LYS A 74 7.86 1.14 -11.37
C LYS A 74 7.42 -0.29 -11.02
N ASP A 75 7.05 -0.54 -9.76
CA ASP A 75 6.61 -1.86 -9.33
C ASP A 75 5.23 -2.21 -9.88
N LEU A 76 4.31 -1.24 -9.99
CA LEU A 76 3.00 -1.42 -10.63
C LEU A 76 3.14 -1.74 -12.12
N ASP A 77 3.99 -1.01 -12.85
CA ASP A 77 4.27 -1.26 -14.27
C ASP A 77 4.85 -2.66 -14.49
N ALA A 78 5.69 -3.13 -13.57
CA ALA A 78 6.24 -4.49 -13.63
C ALA A 78 5.15 -5.57 -13.44
N LEU A 79 4.03 -5.27 -12.76
CA LEU A 79 2.87 -6.15 -12.72
C LEU A 79 2.11 -6.13 -14.05
N ASN A 80 1.86 -4.95 -14.60
CA ASN A 80 1.12 -4.80 -15.85
C ASN A 80 1.87 -5.40 -17.05
N LYS A 81 3.20 -5.28 -17.11
CA LYS A 81 4.01 -5.90 -18.17
C LYS A 81 3.92 -7.44 -18.18
N LYS A 82 3.50 -8.06 -17.07
CA LYS A 82 3.24 -9.51 -16.98
C LYS A 82 1.81 -9.89 -17.38
N ASN A 83 0.94 -8.91 -17.65
CA ASN A 83 -0.38 -9.08 -18.24
C ASN A 83 -0.41 -8.35 -19.59
N PRO A 84 -0.10 -9.04 -20.72
CA PRO A 84 0.00 -8.39 -22.02
C PRO A 84 -1.31 -7.71 -22.49
N LEU A 85 -2.44 -7.99 -21.84
CA LEU A 85 -3.76 -7.44 -22.14
C LEU A 85 -4.06 -6.07 -21.49
N LEU A 86 -3.20 -5.55 -20.61
CA LEU A 86 -3.43 -4.28 -19.87
C LEU A 86 -2.44 -3.17 -20.24
N ARG A 87 -1.84 -3.22 -21.44
CA ARG A 87 -1.11 -2.07 -21.96
C ARG A 87 -2.10 -1.03 -22.47
N LEU A 88 -2.27 0.06 -21.72
CA LEU A 88 -2.78 1.32 -22.25
C LEU A 88 -1.73 1.96 -23.15
#